data_AF-A0A927QSU8-F1
#
_entry.id   AF-A0A927QSU8-F1
#
_cell.length_a   1.000
_cell.length_b   1.000
_cell.length_c   1.000
_cell.angle_alpha   90.00
_cell.angle_beta   90.00
_cell.angle_gamma   90.00
#
_symmetry.space_group_name_H-M   'P 1'
#
loop_
_entity.id
_entity.type
_entity.pdbx_description
1 polymer ?
#
loop_
_entity_poly.entity_id
_entity_poly.type
_entity_poly.pdbx_seq_one_letter_code
_entity_poly.pdbx_strand_id
1 'polypeptide(L)'
;MTITDSSSGVAVVNGISLTVVALSTLSLTIRIRAYSSQLSKMTAMMAAMALAMMTGLAAGTILGIWLQSLFFSTALGMLWGIAVGYFTGERHSWLAAMDGMLSGIMGGMMGAMLGVMEIDDHPVLTVIFMDAIMLLIMAILYNCIKSEAPTHKQRSLSTYE
;
A
#
# COMPACT_ATOMS: atom_id res chain seq x y z
N MET A 1 17.93 -30.74 12.68
CA MET A 1 18.40 -29.58 11.87
C MET A 1 17.76 -29.78 10.52
N THR A 2 16.67 -29.14 10.09
CA THR A 2 16.40 -27.70 9.99
C THR A 2 14.91 -27.49 9.61
N ILE A 3 13.97 -27.56 10.56
CA ILE A 3 12.54 -27.22 10.31
C ILE A 3 12.07 -26.09 11.25
N THR A 4 12.83 -25.78 12.29
CA THR A 4 12.52 -24.70 13.25
C THR A 4 13.12 -23.34 12.89
N ASP A 5 13.95 -23.24 11.85
CA ASP A 5 14.60 -21.98 11.44
C ASP A 5 13.88 -21.25 10.28
N SER A 6 13.03 -21.97 9.54
CA SER A 6 12.18 -21.34 8.52
C SER A 6 11.06 -20.53 9.16
N SER A 7 10.37 -21.08 10.17
CA SER A 7 9.24 -20.42 10.85
C SER A 7 9.62 -19.13 11.59
N SER A 8 10.75 -19.11 12.30
CA SER A 8 11.28 -17.90 12.96
C SER A 8 11.69 -16.85 11.94
N GLY A 9 12.37 -17.26 10.85
CA GLY A 9 12.78 -16.40 9.74
C GLY A 9 11.61 -15.70 9.06
N VAL A 10 10.54 -16.44 8.71
CA VAL A 10 9.35 -15.83 8.10
C VAL A 10 8.65 -14.88 9.06
N ALA A 11 8.62 -15.20 10.36
CA ALA A 11 8.00 -14.34 11.37
C ALA A 11 8.76 -13.02 11.58
N VAL A 12 10.10 -13.04 11.64
CA VAL A 12 10.89 -11.79 11.74
C VAL A 12 10.83 -10.98 10.45
N VAL A 13 10.85 -11.62 9.28
CA VAL A 13 10.76 -10.92 7.99
C VAL A 13 9.38 -10.29 7.81
N ASN A 14 8.29 -11.00 8.14
CA ASN A 14 6.95 -10.42 8.16
C ASN A 14 6.82 -9.28 9.17
N GLY A 15 7.45 -9.41 10.35
CA GLY A 15 7.48 -8.32 11.34
C GLY A 15 8.19 -7.07 10.82
N ILE A 16 9.35 -7.24 10.19
CA ILE A 16 10.13 -6.14 9.59
C ILE A 16 9.33 -5.51 8.44
N SER A 17 8.84 -6.30 7.49
CA SER A 17 8.05 -5.77 6.37
C SER A 17 6.74 -5.13 6.83
N LEU A 18 6.04 -5.65 7.84
CA LEU A 18 4.89 -4.98 8.46
C LEU A 18 5.27 -3.59 8.99
N THR A 19 6.39 -3.49 9.72
CA THR A 19 6.83 -2.19 10.24
C THR A 19 7.26 -1.23 9.13
N VAL A 20 7.93 -1.71 8.08
CA VAL A 20 8.34 -0.91 6.91
C VAL A 20 7.12 -0.45 6.11
N VAL A 21 6.17 -1.35 5.84
CA VAL A 21 4.89 -1.06 5.18
C VAL A 21 4.08 -0.06 6.00
N ALA A 22 3.95 -0.27 7.31
CA ALA A 22 3.21 0.62 8.19
C ALA A 22 3.87 2.00 8.27
N LEU A 23 5.19 2.07 8.45
CA LEU A 23 5.94 3.33 8.51
C LEU A 23 5.91 4.08 7.18
N SER A 24 6.11 3.41 6.06
CA SER A 24 6.09 4.01 4.72
C SER A 24 4.69 4.50 4.35
N THR A 25 3.66 3.71 4.66
CA THR A 25 2.25 4.09 4.49
C THR A 25 1.89 5.27 5.39
N LEU A 26 2.20 5.23 6.70
CA LEU A 26 1.95 6.38 7.59
C LEU A 26 2.67 7.64 7.10
N SER A 27 3.95 7.51 6.72
CA SER A 27 4.77 8.64 6.28
C SER A 27 4.20 9.31 5.04
N LEU A 28 3.72 8.51 4.08
CA LEU A 28 3.09 9.02 2.86
C LEU A 28 1.67 9.52 3.10
N THR A 29 0.86 8.82 3.89
CA THR A 29 -0.49 9.28 4.25
C THR A 29 -0.43 10.62 5.00
N ILE A 30 0.51 10.80 5.93
CA ILE A 30 0.73 12.07 6.65
C ILE A 30 1.22 13.16 5.69
N ARG A 31 2.15 12.86 4.77
CA ARG A 31 2.63 13.84 3.78
C ARG A 31 1.58 14.21 2.74
N ILE A 32 0.80 13.26 2.24
CA ILE A 32 -0.33 13.50 1.35
C ILE A 32 -1.38 14.35 2.07
N ARG A 33 -1.64 14.09 3.36
CA ARG A 33 -2.48 14.96 4.20
C ARG A 33 -1.90 16.37 4.34
N ALA A 34 -0.58 16.51 4.53
CA ALA A 34 0.08 17.80 4.68
C ALA A 34 0.10 18.62 3.37
N TYR A 35 0.25 17.97 2.22
CA TYR A 35 0.23 18.59 0.88
C TYR A 35 -1.16 18.61 0.23
N SER A 36 -2.21 18.19 0.95
CA SER A 36 -3.58 18.07 0.43
C SER A 36 -4.16 19.38 -0.11
N SER A 37 -3.64 20.54 0.29
CA SER A 37 -4.10 21.85 -0.21
C SER A 37 -3.47 22.25 -1.56
N GLN A 38 -2.45 21.53 -2.05
CA GLN A 38 -1.69 21.88 -3.26
C GLN A 38 -1.73 20.80 -4.34
N LEU A 39 -2.38 19.66 -4.06
CA LEU A 39 -2.44 18.52 -4.98
C LEU A 39 -3.66 18.59 -5.89
N SER A 40 -3.46 18.23 -7.16
CA SER A 40 -4.54 18.05 -8.12
C SER A 40 -5.41 16.85 -7.73
N LYS A 41 -6.70 16.91 -8.08
CA LYS A 41 -7.66 15.81 -7.85
C LYS A 41 -7.18 14.49 -8.47
N MET A 42 -6.52 14.55 -9.62
CA MET A 42 -6.01 13.35 -10.33
C MET A 42 -4.86 12.69 -9.58
N THR A 43 -3.90 13.47 -9.08
CA THR A 43 -2.75 12.99 -8.30
C THR A 43 -3.19 12.33 -7.01
N ALA A 44 -4.15 12.96 -6.32
CA ALA A 44 -4.66 12.43 -5.07
C ALA A 44 -5.42 11.12 -5.27
N MET A 45 -6.16 10.97 -6.38
CA MET A 45 -6.83 9.73 -6.76
C MET A 45 -5.81 8.61 -7.01
N MET A 46 -4.77 8.87 -7.82
CA MET A 46 -3.71 7.88 -8.05
C MET A 46 -2.92 7.54 -6.78
N ALA A 47 -2.68 8.52 -5.91
CA ALA A 47 -1.96 8.29 -4.65
C ALA A 47 -2.78 7.43 -3.67
N ALA A 48 -4.09 7.69 -3.55
CA ALA A 48 -4.98 6.88 -2.72
C ALA A 48 -5.07 5.44 -3.23
N MET A 49 -5.19 5.26 -4.55
CA MET A 49 -5.21 3.96 -5.21
C MET A 49 -3.90 3.19 -4.94
N ALA A 50 -2.74 3.80 -5.24
CA ALA A 50 -1.45 3.16 -5.06
C ALA A 50 -1.21 2.75 -3.60
N LEU A 51 -1.53 3.62 -2.64
CA LEU A 51 -1.39 3.30 -1.22
C LEU A 51 -2.29 2.15 -0.78
N ALA A 52 -3.56 2.16 -1.18
CA ALA A 52 -4.50 1.10 -0.82
C ALA A 52 -4.12 -0.24 -1.45
N MET A 53 -3.66 -0.24 -2.70
CA MET A 53 -3.24 -1.46 -3.38
C MET A 53 -2.01 -2.10 -2.72
N MET A 54 -0.98 -1.29 -2.44
CA MET A 54 0.28 -1.78 -1.88
C MET A 54 0.09 -2.29 -0.45
N THR A 55 -0.70 -1.57 0.35
CA THR A 55 -1.01 -1.99 1.73
C THR A 55 -1.91 -3.20 1.77
N GLY A 56 -2.88 -3.31 0.86
CA GLY A 56 -3.71 -4.49 0.67
C GLY A 56 -2.90 -5.71 0.26
N LEU A 57 -1.97 -5.56 -0.69
CA LEU A 57 -1.06 -6.62 -1.13
C LEU A 57 -0.17 -7.11 0.03
N ALA A 58 0.45 -6.19 0.77
CA ALA A 58 1.30 -6.54 1.90
C ALA A 58 0.50 -7.22 3.03
N ALA A 59 -0.61 -6.61 3.47
CA ALA A 59 -1.44 -7.20 4.51
C ALA A 59 -2.01 -8.56 4.08
N GLY A 60 -2.48 -8.68 2.84
CA GLY A 60 -3.00 -9.91 2.26
C GLY A 60 -1.95 -11.03 2.22
N THR A 61 -0.74 -10.75 1.74
CA THR A 61 0.35 -11.76 1.69
C THR A 61 0.71 -12.27 3.08
N ILE A 62 0.86 -11.38 4.06
CA ILE A 62 1.18 -11.74 5.44
C ILE A 62 0.07 -12.59 6.07
N LEU A 63 -1.19 -12.19 5.89
CA LEU A 63 -2.35 -12.95 6.36
C LEU A 63 -2.48 -14.29 5.62
N GLY A 64 -2.12 -14.36 4.34
CA GLY A 64 -2.08 -15.59 3.54
C GLY A 64 -1.12 -16.62 4.12
N ILE A 65 0.09 -16.18 4.49
CA ILE A 65 1.11 -17.02 5.12
C ILE A 65 0.65 -17.47 6.52
N TRP A 66 -0.03 -16.60 7.28
CA TRP A 66 -0.34 -16.87 8.70
C TRP A 66 -1.55 -17.77 8.90
N LEU A 67 -2.62 -17.60 8.12
CA LEU A 67 -3.88 -18.31 8.33
C LEU A 67 -3.99 -19.62 7.54
N GLN A 68 -3.14 -19.84 6.53
CA GLN A 68 -3.18 -20.98 5.59
C GLN A 68 -4.56 -21.25 4.95
N SER A 69 -5.50 -20.31 5.08
CA SER A 69 -6.89 -20.44 4.65
C SER A 69 -7.22 -19.27 3.73
N LEU A 70 -7.36 -19.57 2.44
CA LEU A 70 -7.64 -18.57 1.40
C LEU A 70 -8.81 -17.65 1.74
N PHE A 71 -9.89 -18.21 2.31
CA PHE A 71 -11.11 -17.45 2.57
C PHE A 71 -10.94 -16.42 3.69
N PHE A 72 -10.31 -16.82 4.81
CA PHE A 72 -10.09 -15.89 5.92
C PHE A 72 -8.99 -14.87 5.62
N SER A 73 -7.92 -15.29 4.93
CA SER A 73 -6.84 -14.37 4.55
C SER A 73 -7.31 -13.32 3.54
N THR A 74 -8.12 -13.69 2.55
CA THR A 74 -8.72 -12.71 1.62
C THR A 74 -9.70 -11.79 2.32
N ALA A 75 -10.60 -12.31 3.18
CA ALA A 75 -11.56 -11.48 3.90
C ALA A 75 -10.88 -10.42 4.78
N LEU A 76 -9.88 -10.82 5.56
CA LEU A 76 -9.11 -9.89 6.41
C LEU A 76 -8.23 -8.94 5.59
N GLY A 77 -7.62 -9.42 4.50
CA GLY A 77 -6.82 -8.59 3.59
C GLY A 77 -7.66 -7.51 2.90
N MET A 78 -8.86 -7.86 2.44
CA MET A 78 -9.82 -6.91 1.87
C MET A 78 -10.27 -5.88 2.91
N LEU A 79 -10.63 -6.31 4.13
CA LEU A 79 -11.02 -5.38 5.20
C LEU A 79 -9.91 -4.39 5.53
N TRP A 80 -8.65 -4.85 5.57
CA TRP A 80 -7.50 -3.99 5.80
C TRP A 80 -7.29 -3.01 4.64
N GLY A 81 -7.34 -3.49 3.40
CA GLY A 81 -7.22 -2.65 2.21
C GLY A 81 -8.32 -1.58 2.09
N ILE A 82 -9.57 -1.94 2.43
CA ILE A 82 -10.71 -1.01 2.48
C ILE A 82 -10.47 0.05 3.55
N ALA A 83 -10.07 -0.36 4.76
CA ALA A 83 -9.83 0.58 5.85
C ALA A 83 -8.76 1.60 5.46
N VAL A 84 -7.62 1.14 4.96
CA VAL A 84 -6.52 2.02 4.54
C VAL A 84 -6.92 2.91 3.36
N GLY A 85 -7.62 2.36 2.36
CA GLY A 85 -8.12 3.12 1.21
C GLY A 85 -9.10 4.22 1.60
N TYR A 86 -10.02 3.92 2.53
CA TYR A 86 -10.95 4.89 3.08
C TYR A 86 -10.24 6.01 3.84
N PHE A 87 -9.38 5.68 4.81
CA PHE A 87 -8.65 6.67 5.61
C PHE A 87 -7.74 7.58 4.76
N THR A 88 -7.19 7.06 3.67
CA THR A 88 -6.28 7.80 2.78
C THR A 88 -7.06 8.72 1.84
N GLY A 89 -8.21 8.27 1.31
CA GLY A 89 -9.00 9.03 0.34
C GLY A 89 -9.98 10.04 0.96
N GLU A 90 -10.47 9.80 2.18
CA GLU A 90 -11.50 10.63 2.85
C GLU A 90 -11.13 12.11 2.93
N ARG A 91 -9.83 12.41 3.11
CA ARG A 91 -9.37 13.80 3.26
C ARG A 91 -9.41 14.62 1.96
N HIS A 92 -9.44 13.97 0.79
CA HIS A 92 -9.25 14.68 -0.49
C HIS A 92 -10.54 14.73 -1.33
N SER A 93 -11.18 13.58 -1.56
CA SER A 93 -12.49 13.53 -2.21
C SER A 93 -13.17 12.19 -1.98
N TRP A 94 -14.50 12.18 -1.99
CA TRP A 94 -15.29 10.94 -1.92
C TRP A 94 -14.94 9.98 -3.07
N LEU A 95 -14.60 10.51 -4.25
CA LEU A 95 -14.19 9.72 -5.42
C LEU A 95 -12.84 9.02 -5.19
N ALA A 96 -11.87 9.72 -4.59
CA ALA A 96 -10.57 9.13 -4.25
C ALA A 96 -10.68 8.04 -3.17
N ALA A 97 -11.61 8.20 -2.22
CA ALA A 97 -11.91 7.15 -1.23
C ALA A 97 -12.50 5.90 -1.90
N MET A 98 -13.41 6.07 -2.87
CA MET A 98 -14.00 4.94 -3.60
C MET A 98 -12.95 4.18 -4.42
N ASP A 99 -12.10 4.90 -5.17
CA ASP A 99 -11.00 4.29 -5.94
C ASP A 99 -9.99 3.58 -5.04
N GLY A 100 -9.64 4.20 -3.90
CA GLY A 100 -8.79 3.59 -2.90
C GLY A 100 -9.40 2.30 -2.33
N MET A 101 -10.68 2.31 -1.96
CA MET A 101 -11.35 1.12 -1.44
C MET A 101 -11.41 -0.02 -2.48
N LEU A 102 -11.78 0.29 -3.73
CA LEU A 102 -11.83 -0.71 -4.81
C LEU A 102 -10.45 -1.31 -5.09
N SER A 103 -9.42 -0.46 -5.12
CA SER A 103 -8.04 -0.90 -5.30
C SER A 103 -7.51 -1.72 -4.12
N GLY A 104 -7.86 -1.35 -2.89
CA GLY A 104 -7.51 -2.09 -1.69
C GLY A 104 -8.16 -3.48 -1.65
N ILE A 105 -9.40 -3.62 -2.12
CA ILE A 105 -10.06 -4.94 -2.28
C ILE A 105 -9.27 -5.80 -3.26
N MET A 106 -8.93 -5.25 -4.44
CA MET A 106 -8.16 -5.98 -5.45
C MET A 106 -6.77 -6.38 -4.94
N GLY A 107 -6.07 -5.46 -4.28
CA GLY A 107 -4.75 -5.70 -3.70
C GLY A 107 -4.79 -6.75 -2.58
N GLY A 108 -5.77 -6.67 -1.69
CA GLY A 108 -5.96 -7.62 -0.59
C GLY A 108 -6.26 -9.05 -1.08
N MET A 109 -7.11 -9.17 -2.09
CA MET A 109 -7.43 -10.46 -2.69
C MET A 109 -6.21 -11.09 -3.37
N MET A 110 -5.51 -10.31 -4.21
CA MET A 110 -4.33 -10.79 -4.92
C MET A 110 -3.17 -11.11 -3.96
N GLY A 111 -3.00 -10.31 -2.91
CA GLY A 111 -1.99 -10.53 -1.88
C GLY A 111 -2.22 -11.81 -1.09
N ALA A 112 -3.45 -12.07 -0.65
CA ALA A 112 -3.78 -13.30 0.07
C ALA A 112 -3.58 -14.55 -0.79
N MET A 113 -3.90 -14.49 -2.09
CA MET A 113 -3.64 -15.59 -3.01
C MET A 113 -2.13 -15.85 -3.17
N LEU A 114 -1.33 -14.80 -3.35
CA LEU A 114 0.13 -14.92 -3.39
C LEU A 114 0.70 -15.50 -2.09
N GLY A 115 0.22 -15.05 -0.93
CA GLY A 115 0.70 -15.51 0.37
C GLY A 115 0.43 -16.99 0.66
N VAL A 116 -0.72 -17.53 0.20
CA VAL A 116 -1.02 -18.96 0.36
C VAL A 116 -0.25 -19.82 -0.65
N MET A 117 -0.05 -19.31 -1.88
CA MET A 117 0.63 -20.08 -2.93
C MET A 117 2.15 -20.18 -2.70
N GLU A 118 2.77 -19.17 -2.11
CA GLU A 118 4.23 -19.11 -1.85
C GLU A 118 4.65 -19.68 -0.48
N ILE A 119 3.73 -20.31 0.25
CA ILE A 119 4.03 -20.85 1.57
C ILE A 119 4.94 -22.10 1.50
N ASP A 120 4.85 -22.85 0.41
CA ASP A 120 5.51 -24.16 0.25
C ASP A 120 6.86 -24.09 -0.47
N ASP A 121 7.17 -22.99 -1.17
CA ASP A 121 8.41 -22.85 -1.96
C ASP A 121 9.41 -21.93 -1.23
N HIS A 122 9.26 -20.60 -1.35
CA HIS A 122 10.22 -19.62 -0.79
C HIS A 122 9.55 -18.38 -0.17
N PRO A 123 8.87 -18.51 0.99
CA PRO A 123 8.06 -17.42 1.56
C PRO A 123 8.88 -16.18 1.96
N VAL A 124 10.16 -16.34 2.31
CA VAL A 124 11.02 -15.20 2.69
C VAL A 124 11.45 -14.38 1.48
N LEU A 125 11.80 -15.05 0.37
CA LEU A 125 12.31 -14.38 -0.83
C LEU A 125 11.21 -13.56 -1.50
N THR A 126 9.99 -14.09 -1.52
CA THR A 126 8.83 -13.43 -2.13
C THR A 126 8.37 -12.22 -1.34
N VAL A 127 8.39 -12.28 0.00
CA VAL A 127 8.11 -11.12 0.86
C VAL A 127 9.15 -10.01 0.63
N ILE A 128 10.45 -10.35 0.60
CA ILE A 128 11.52 -9.36 0.34
C ILE A 128 11.37 -8.75 -1.06
N PHE A 129 11.07 -9.55 -2.08
CA PHE A 129 10.86 -9.08 -3.44
C PHE A 129 9.64 -8.13 -3.54
N MET A 130 8.54 -8.46 -2.86
CA MET A 130 7.37 -7.58 -2.79
C MET A 130 7.66 -6.28 -2.07
N ASP A 131 8.39 -6.32 -0.96
CA ASP A 131 8.78 -5.11 -0.22
C ASP A 131 9.69 -4.21 -1.08
N ALA A 132 10.60 -4.80 -1.86
CA ALA A 132 11.44 -4.06 -2.80
C ALA A 132 10.62 -3.35 -3.90
N ILE A 133 9.64 -4.05 -4.50
CA ILE A 133 8.72 -3.46 -5.48
C ILE A 133 7.88 -2.36 -4.83
N MET A 134 7.40 -2.58 -3.61
CA MET A 134 6.62 -1.61 -2.86
C MET A 134 7.40 -0.32 -2.62
N LEU A 135 8.64 -0.43 -2.16
CA LEU A 135 9.52 0.72 -1.95
C LEU A 135 9.81 1.45 -3.26
N LEU A 136 10.00 0.74 -4.37
CA LEU A 136 10.22 1.34 -5.68
C LEU A 136 8.99 2.14 -6.15
N ILE A 137 7.80 1.54 -6.08
CA ILE A 137 6.54 2.21 -6.46
C ILE A 137 6.30 3.43 -5.58
N MET A 138 6.53 3.32 -4.27
CA MET A 138 6.40 4.45 -3.36
C MET A 138 7.41 5.56 -3.63
N ALA A 139 8.65 5.24 -3.98
CA ALA A 139 9.64 6.22 -4.38
C ALA A 139 9.23 6.96 -5.67
N ILE A 140 8.65 6.25 -6.63
CA ILE A 140 8.11 6.86 -7.86
C ILE A 140 6.94 7.78 -7.53
N LEU A 141 5.99 7.31 -6.71
CA LEU A 141 4.84 8.10 -6.27
C LEU A 141 5.28 9.38 -5.54
N TYR A 142 6.29 9.28 -4.67
CA TYR A 142 6.89 10.41 -3.98
C TYR A 142 7.46 11.44 -4.96
N ASN A 143 8.22 10.99 -5.97
CA ASN A 143 8.76 11.88 -6.99
C ASN A 143 7.65 12.54 -7.83
N CYS A 144 6.58 11.81 -8.14
CA CYS A 144 5.42 12.34 -8.86
C CYS A 144 4.73 13.47 -8.07
N ILE A 145 4.42 13.22 -6.79
CA ILE A 145 3.83 14.22 -5.87
C ILE A 145 4.74 15.46 -5.76
N LYS A 146 6.06 15.24 -5.61
CA LYS A 146 7.05 16.33 -5.55
C LYS A 146 7.14 17.11 -6.87
N SER A 147 6.97 16.47 -8.02
CA SER A 147 7.00 17.12 -9.33
C SER A 147 5.76 17.98 -9.58
N GLU A 148 4.64 17.68 -8.94
CA GLU A 148 3.39 18.41 -9.14
C GLU A 148 3.18 19.55 -8.13
N ALA A 149 3.71 19.42 -6.92
CA ALA A 149 3.75 20.47 -5.91
C ALA A 149 4.34 21.83 -6.37
N PRO A 150 5.39 21.93 -7.21
CA PRO A 150 5.93 23.22 -7.67
C PRO A 150 5.06 23.91 -8.72
N THR A 151 4.23 23.18 -9.46
CA THR A 151 3.54 23.71 -10.66
C THR A 151 2.27 24.49 -10.31
N HIS A 152 1.61 24.18 -9.19
CA HIS A 152 0.36 24.86 -8.80
C HIS A 152 0.58 26.28 -8.26
N LYS A 153 1.83 26.70 -8.00
CA LYS A 153 2.16 28.07 -7.59
C LYS A 153 2.24 29.06 -8.78
N GLN A 154 2.35 28.58 -10.02
CA GLN A 154 2.48 29.44 -11.20
C GLN A 154 1.17 29.66 -11.96
N ARG A 155 0.21 28.72 -11.93
CA ARG A 155 -1.05 28.83 -12.70
C ARG A 155 -2.05 29.86 -12.13
N SER A 156 -1.96 30.19 -10.84
CA SER A 156 -2.78 31.26 -10.24
C SER A 156 -2.25 32.67 -10.51
N LEU A 157 -1.06 32.81 -11.11
CA LEU A 157 -0.48 34.11 -11.46
C LEU A 157 -0.68 34.48 -12.93
N SER A 158 -0.87 33.51 -13.84
CA SER A 158 -1.12 33.78 -15.27
C SER A 158 -2.60 34.03 -15.62
N THR A 159 -3.50 34.07 -14.63
CA THR A 159 -4.92 34.46 -14.83
C THR A 159 -5.13 35.94 -14.49
N TYR A 160 -4.06 36.64 -14.10
CA TYR A 160 -4.05 38.07 -13.78
C TYR A 160 -3.12 38.90 -14.68
N GLU A 161 -2.63 38.31 -15.79
CA GLU A 161 -1.93 39.03 -16.86
C GLU A 161 -2.75 39.03 -18.15
#